data_AF-A0A7Z1AH61-F1
#
_entry.id   AF-A0A7Z1AH61-F1
#
_cell.length_a   1.000
_cell.length_b   1.000
_cell.length_c   1.000
_cell.angle_alpha   90.00
_cell.angle_beta   90.00
_cell.angle_gamma   90.00
#
_symmetry.space_group_name_H-M   'P 1'
#
loop_
_entity.id
_entity.type
_entity.pdbx_description
1 polymer ?
#
loop_
_entity_poly.entity_id
_entity_poly.type
_entity_poly.pdbx_seq_one_letter_code
_entity_poly.pdbx_strand_id
1 'polypeptide(L)'
;MCMETFDNEQYREVVNTADLVLADGKPLAIGLKMLGCAENEHLRGADLTRAILKDCDERRGVVGLYGATEETMKGIVSLIGNNYPNIKIGCAVSPPFHQLSEEEDNKHVQMINDAHVQVLFVGLGCPKQEK
;
A
#
# COMPACT_ATOMS: atom_id res chain seq x y z
N MET A 1 4.82 -11.38 6.13
CA MET A 1 5.41 -10.37 7.03
C MET A 1 6.19 -11.02 8.17
N CYS A 2 5.62 -11.48 9.30
CA CYS A 2 6.43 -11.96 10.43
C CYS A 2 7.39 -13.14 10.12
N MET A 3 6.95 -14.12 9.33
CA MET A 3 7.84 -15.22 8.89
C MET A 3 8.95 -14.70 7.97
N GLU A 4 8.61 -13.86 6.98
CA GLU A 4 9.59 -13.23 6.08
C GLU A 4 10.63 -12.37 6.83
N THR A 5 10.22 -11.62 7.87
CA THR A 5 11.15 -10.87 8.73
C THR A 5 12.02 -11.76 9.60
N PHE A 6 11.57 -12.98 9.92
CA PHE A 6 12.37 -13.95 10.65
C PHE A 6 13.43 -14.57 9.73
N ASP A 7 13.06 -14.90 8.49
CA ASP A 7 13.91 -15.59 7.53
C ASP A 7 14.87 -14.65 6.76
N ASN A 8 14.55 -13.36 6.63
CA ASN A 8 15.31 -12.41 5.83
C ASN A 8 15.66 -11.12 6.60
N GLU A 9 16.94 -10.94 6.89
CA GLU A 9 17.46 -9.77 7.63
C GLU A 9 17.25 -8.44 6.90
N GLN A 10 17.42 -8.40 5.58
CA GLN A 10 17.20 -7.17 4.81
C GLN A 10 15.72 -6.76 4.85
N TYR A 11 14.80 -7.71 4.75
CA TYR A 11 13.36 -7.44 4.87
C TYR A 11 12.97 -7.01 6.28
N ARG A 12 13.60 -7.60 7.31
CA ARG A 12 13.43 -7.19 8.70
C ARG A 12 13.83 -5.73 8.93
N GLU A 13 14.94 -5.30 8.33
CA GLU A 13 15.39 -3.91 8.44
C GLU A 13 14.38 -2.94 7.82
N VAL A 14 13.88 -3.26 6.63
CA VAL A 14 12.82 -2.49 5.95
C VAL A 14 11.58 -2.36 6.84
N VAL A 15 11.10 -3.45 7.42
CA VAL A 15 9.90 -3.42 8.28
C VAL A 15 10.16 -2.63 9.57
N ASN A 16 11.33 -2.79 10.20
CA ASN A 16 11.66 -2.11 11.45
C ASN A 16 11.95 -0.61 11.29
N THR A 17 12.27 -0.15 10.07
CA THR A 17 12.54 1.26 9.77
C THR A 17 11.33 2.00 9.22
N ALA A 18 10.22 1.31 8.96
CA ALA A 18 8.97 1.95 8.55
C ALA A 18 8.39 2.82 9.68
N ASP A 19 7.85 3.98 9.33
CA ASP A 19 7.24 4.91 10.30
C ASP A 19 6.05 4.28 11.04
N LEU A 20 5.35 3.34 10.40
CA LEU A 20 4.20 2.65 10.96
C LEU A 20 4.07 1.23 10.40
N VAL A 21 4.03 0.26 11.32
CA VAL A 21 3.71 -1.15 11.02
C VAL A 21 2.46 -1.54 11.78
N LEU A 22 1.45 -2.03 11.05
CA LEU A 22 0.14 -2.34 11.60
C LEU A 22 -0.06 -3.86 11.64
N ALA A 23 -0.67 -4.34 12.73
CA ALA A 23 -0.99 -5.75 12.91
C ALA A 23 -2.22 -6.14 12.09
N ASP A 24 -2.01 -6.45 10.80
CA ASP A 24 -3.06 -6.96 9.93
C ASP A 24 -3.35 -8.45 10.20
N GLY A 25 -4.50 -8.73 10.80
CA GLY A 25 -4.98 -10.09 11.05
C GLY A 25 -5.02 -10.51 12.52
N LYS A 26 -6.01 -11.36 12.83
CA LYS A 26 -6.29 -11.84 14.19
C LYS A 26 -5.09 -12.52 14.88
N PRO A 27 -4.31 -13.41 14.23
CA PRO A 27 -3.21 -14.09 14.91
C PRO A 27 -2.14 -13.11 15.44
N LEU A 28 -1.83 -12.06 14.67
CA LEU A 28 -0.88 -11.02 15.07
C LEU A 28 -1.40 -10.20 16.24
N ALA A 29 -2.66 -9.75 16.16
CA ALA A 29 -3.28 -9.00 17.25
C ALA A 29 -3.31 -9.80 18.56
N ILE A 30 -3.60 -11.10 18.50
CA ILE A 30 -3.56 -11.99 19.68
C ILE A 30 -2.14 -12.15 20.20
N GLY A 31 -1.16 -12.41 19.32
CA GLY A 31 0.25 -12.54 19.70
C GLY A 31 0.78 -11.29 20.40
N LEU A 32 0.47 -10.10 19.88
CA LEU A 32 0.85 -8.82 20.50
C LEU A 32 0.23 -8.65 21.89
N LYS A 33 -1.05 -9.02 22.06
CA LYS A 33 -1.71 -9.00 23.38
C LYS A 33 -1.02 -9.94 24.37
N MET A 34 -0.64 -11.15 23.94
CA MET A 34 0.09 -12.10 24.77
C MET A 34 1.48 -11.58 25.19
N LEU A 35 2.10 -10.75 24.36
CA LEU A 35 3.38 -10.09 24.64
C LEU A 35 3.25 -8.82 25.51
N GLY A 36 2.05 -8.53 26.03
CA GLY A 36 1.78 -7.39 26.91
C GLY A 36 1.35 -6.11 26.19
N CYS A 37 1.20 -6.14 24.87
CA CYS A 37 0.74 -4.99 24.08
C CYS A 37 -0.79 -4.98 23.99
N ALA A 38 -1.46 -4.84 25.15
CA ALA A 38 -2.91 -5.03 25.33
C ALA A 38 -3.79 -4.09 24.47
N GLU A 39 -3.29 -2.89 24.17
CA GLU A 39 -3.99 -1.86 23.39
C GLU A 39 -4.03 -2.15 21.87
N ASN A 40 -3.36 -3.22 21.40
CA ASN A 40 -3.42 -3.55 19.98
C ASN A 40 -4.77 -4.15 19.59
N GLU A 41 -5.52 -3.40 18.79
CA GLU A 41 -6.73 -3.90 18.15
C GLU A 41 -6.41 -4.60 16.83
N HIS A 42 -7.28 -5.53 16.45
CA HIS A 42 -7.20 -6.16 15.13
C HIS A 42 -7.59 -5.12 14.07
N LEU A 43 -6.62 -4.71 13.27
CA LEU A 43 -6.84 -3.88 12.10
C LEU A 43 -6.83 -4.76 10.84
N ARG A 44 -7.65 -4.41 9.85
CA ARG A 44 -7.56 -5.00 8.50
C ARG A 44 -6.94 -3.98 7.58
N GLY A 45 -6.00 -4.37 6.73
CA GLY A 45 -5.40 -3.45 5.76
C GLY A 45 -6.45 -2.72 4.90
N ALA A 46 -7.50 -3.44 4.50
CA ALA A 46 -8.60 -2.86 3.72
C ALA A 46 -9.39 -1.76 4.46
N ASP A 47 -9.50 -1.83 5.79
CA ASP A 47 -10.20 -0.81 6.57
C ASP A 47 -9.37 0.47 6.65
N LEU A 48 -8.04 0.34 6.79
CA LEU A 48 -7.11 1.46 6.69
C LEU A 48 -7.16 2.10 5.31
N THR A 49 -7.12 1.31 4.23
CA THR A 49 -7.21 1.83 2.86
C THR A 49 -8.46 2.68 2.67
N ARG A 50 -9.62 2.22 3.18
CA ARG A 50 -10.87 2.98 3.11
C ARG A 50 -10.82 4.27 3.94
N ALA A 51 -10.23 4.22 5.14
CA ALA A 51 -10.08 5.39 5.98
C ALA A 51 -9.21 6.47 5.31
N ILE A 52 -8.09 6.06 4.69
CA ILE A 52 -7.20 6.97 3.96
C ILE A 52 -7.90 7.55 2.73
N LEU A 53 -8.60 6.72 1.94
CA LEU A 53 -9.38 7.20 0.79
C LEU A 53 -10.44 8.22 1.22
N LYS A 54 -11.15 7.96 2.32
CA LYS A 54 -12.14 8.89 2.85
C LYS A 54 -11.51 10.24 3.23
N ASP A 55 -10.37 10.24 3.92
CA ASP A 55 -9.64 11.48 4.28
C ASP A 55 -9.14 12.22 3.02
N CYS A 56 -8.63 11.49 2.02
CA CYS A 56 -8.26 12.07 0.73
C CYS A 56 -9.46 12.69 0.01
N ASP A 57 -10.64 12.06 0.04
CA ASP A 57 -11.85 12.62 -0.58
C ASP A 57 -12.25 13.94 0.09
N GLU A 58 -12.30 13.96 1.42
CA GLU A 58 -12.64 15.16 2.21
C GLU A 58 -11.66 16.32 1.92
N ARG A 59 -10.40 16.01 1.65
CA ARG A 59 -9.34 16.99 1.36
C ARG A 59 -9.14 17.27 -0.13
N ARG A 60 -9.89 16.64 -1.03
CA ARG A 60 -9.69 16.70 -2.50
C ARG A 60 -8.26 16.32 -2.91
N GLY A 61 -7.72 15.30 -2.27
CA GLY A 61 -6.35 14.85 -2.42
C GLY A 61 -6.08 14.10 -3.73
N VAL A 62 -4.80 13.90 -4.01
CA VAL A 62 -4.32 13.18 -5.20
C VAL A 62 -3.80 11.79 -4.80
N VAL A 63 -4.43 10.75 -5.32
CA VAL A 63 -4.08 9.35 -5.04
C VAL A 63 -3.42 8.71 -6.27
N GLY A 64 -2.36 7.94 -6.02
CA GLY A 64 -1.71 7.09 -7.02
C GLY A 64 -1.95 5.61 -6.72
N LEU A 65 -2.00 4.79 -7.76
CA LEU A 65 -2.13 3.34 -7.68
C LEU A 65 -0.99 2.68 -8.46
N TYR A 66 -0.32 1.69 -7.87
CA TYR A 66 0.77 0.97 -8.50
C TYR A 66 0.71 -0.53 -8.17
N GLY A 67 0.66 -1.40 -9.18
CA GLY A 67 0.59 -2.85 -9.02
C GLY A 67 -0.65 -3.48 -9.64
N ALA A 68 -1.01 -4.68 -9.16
CA ALA A 68 -2.11 -5.51 -9.67
C ALA A 68 -2.08 -5.74 -11.20
N THR A 69 -3.15 -6.31 -11.76
CA THR A 69 -3.36 -6.42 -13.22
C THR A 69 -4.12 -5.21 -13.76
N GLU A 70 -4.01 -4.94 -15.06
CA GLU A 70 -4.81 -3.90 -15.76
C GLU A 70 -6.32 -4.04 -15.51
N GLU A 71 -6.84 -5.27 -15.49
CA GLU A 71 -8.26 -5.54 -15.19
C GLU A 71 -8.62 -5.10 -13.76
N THR A 72 -7.80 -5.49 -12.79
CA THR A 72 -8.00 -5.12 -11.38
C THR A 72 -7.86 -3.61 -11.19
N MET A 73 -6.88 -2.99 -11.84
CA MET A 73 -6.64 -1.55 -11.80
C MET A 73 -7.85 -0.76 -12.29
N LYS A 74 -8.44 -1.15 -13.43
CA LYS A 74 -9.68 -0.53 -13.94
C LYS A 74 -10.83 -0.65 -12.93
N GLY A 75 -10.97 -1.82 -12.29
CA GLY A 75 -11.95 -2.03 -11.23
C GLY A 75 -11.75 -1.09 -10.04
N ILE A 76 -10.50 -0.94 -9.56
CA ILE A 76 -10.16 -0.07 -8.44
C ILE A 76 -10.39 1.40 -8.79
N VAL A 77 -9.95 1.85 -9.97
CA VAL A 77 -10.16 3.22 -10.46
C VAL A 77 -11.65 3.56 -10.51
N SER A 78 -12.47 2.65 -11.07
CA SER A 78 -13.93 2.82 -11.11
C SER A 78 -14.55 2.85 -9.71
N LEU A 79 -14.13 1.95 -8.82
CA LEU A 79 -14.60 1.89 -7.44
C LEU A 79 -14.28 3.18 -6.67
N ILE A 80 -13.07 3.72 -6.85
CA ILE A 80 -12.66 4.97 -6.22
C ILE A 80 -13.49 6.14 -6.78
N GLY A 81 -13.60 6.27 -8.11
CA GLY A 81 -14.35 7.35 -8.73
C GLY A 81 -15.84 7.37 -8.36
N ASN A 82 -16.45 6.20 -8.13
CA ASN A 82 -17.85 6.10 -7.74
C ASN A 82 -18.09 6.40 -6.25
N ASN A 83 -17.17 5.99 -5.37
CA ASN A 83 -17.37 6.09 -3.92
C ASN A 83 -16.72 7.32 -3.29
N TYR A 84 -15.73 7.92 -3.97
CA TYR A 84 -14.91 9.03 -3.50
C TYR A 84 -14.73 10.05 -4.64
N PRO A 85 -15.80 10.78 -5.02
CA PRO A 85 -15.84 11.61 -6.22
C PRO A 85 -14.94 12.84 -6.19
N ASN A 86 -14.42 13.23 -5.02
CA ASN A 86 -13.53 14.38 -4.85
C ASN A 86 -12.05 14.00 -4.98
N ILE A 87 -11.72 12.70 -4.96
CA ILE A 87 -10.35 12.23 -5.17
C ILE A 87 -9.94 12.44 -6.63
N LYS A 88 -8.75 12.99 -6.84
CA LYS A 88 -8.08 12.95 -8.14
C LYS A 88 -7.17 11.72 -8.20
N ILE A 89 -7.38 10.84 -9.16
CA ILE A 89 -6.42 9.76 -9.45
C ILE A 89 -5.30 10.36 -10.30
N GLY A 90 -4.13 10.56 -9.70
CA GLY A 90 -2.97 11.16 -10.35
C GLY A 90 -2.28 10.21 -11.33
N CYS A 91 -2.15 8.95 -10.93
CA CYS A 91 -1.61 7.89 -11.78
C CYS A 91 -2.17 6.53 -11.36
N ALA A 92 -2.21 5.59 -12.31
CA ALA A 92 -2.61 4.21 -12.08
C ALA A 92 -1.78 3.31 -13.01
N VAL A 93 -0.88 2.51 -12.45
CA VAL A 93 0.09 1.72 -13.21
C VAL A 93 0.03 0.26 -12.81
N SER A 94 -0.18 -0.60 -13.79
CA SER A 94 -0.02 -2.04 -13.65
C SER A 94 1.33 -2.43 -14.26
N PRO A 95 2.41 -2.51 -13.46
CA PRO A 95 3.73 -2.84 -13.98
C PRO A 95 3.72 -4.27 -14.53
N PRO A 96 4.55 -4.56 -15.54
CA PRO A 96 4.68 -5.91 -16.06
C PRO A 96 5.17 -6.89 -14.99
N PHE A 97 4.83 -8.16 -15.14
CA PHE A 97 5.19 -9.21 -14.17
C PHE A 97 6.68 -9.62 -14.18
N HIS A 98 7.47 -9.08 -15.11
CA HIS A 98 8.91 -9.31 -15.16
C HIS A 98 9.67 -8.34 -14.24
N GLN A 99 10.97 -8.59 -14.06
CA GLN A 99 11.84 -7.63 -13.40
C GLN A 99 11.97 -6.38 -14.28
N LEU A 100 11.73 -5.22 -13.69
CA LEU A 100 11.91 -3.94 -14.37
C LEU A 100 13.40 -3.64 -14.52
N SER A 101 13.76 -3.05 -15.65
CA SER A 101 15.02 -2.32 -15.79
C SER A 101 14.98 -1.05 -14.94
N GLU A 102 16.15 -0.52 -14.57
CA GLU A 102 16.26 0.77 -13.86
C GLU A 102 15.58 1.90 -14.65
N GLU A 103 15.62 1.87 -15.98
CA GLU A 103 14.97 2.89 -16.81
C GLU A 103 13.44 2.82 -16.71
N GLU A 104 12.85 1.61 -16.73
CA GLU A 104 11.41 1.42 -16.58
C GLU A 104 10.94 1.82 -15.18
N ASP A 105 11.70 1.46 -14.15
CA ASP A 105 11.39 1.83 -12.78
C ASP A 105 11.44 3.35 -12.57
N ASN A 106 12.51 4.00 -13.04
CA ASN A 106 12.63 5.45 -12.98
C ASN A 106 11.52 6.18 -13.75
N LYS A 107 11.03 5.62 -14.87
CA LYS A 107 9.88 6.17 -15.59
C LYS A 107 8.61 6.14 -14.75
N HIS A 108 8.36 5.05 -14.02
CA HIS A 108 7.22 4.96 -13.12
C HIS A 108 7.33 5.96 -11.96
N VAL A 109 8.51 6.05 -11.34
CA VAL A 109 8.79 7.01 -10.26
C VAL A 109 8.56 8.44 -10.74
N GLN A 110 9.10 8.80 -11.91
CA GLN A 110 8.92 10.13 -12.49
C GLN A 110 7.44 10.43 -12.73
N MET A 111 6.69 9.50 -13.32
CA MET A 111 5.26 9.67 -13.57
C MET A 111 4.45 9.84 -12.27
N ILE A 112 4.80 9.12 -11.19
CA ILE A 112 4.17 9.28 -9.87
C ILE A 112 4.45 10.68 -9.30
N ASN A 113 5.69 11.15 -9.40
CA ASN A 113 6.12 12.46 -8.90
C ASN A 113 5.48 13.62 -9.69
N ASP A 114 5.46 13.52 -11.02
CA ASP A 114 4.86 14.52 -11.93
C ASP A 114 3.34 14.62 -11.73
N ALA A 115 2.69 13.53 -11.30
CA ALA A 115 1.28 13.53 -10.96
C ALA A 115 0.96 14.20 -9.61
N HIS A 116 1.97 14.59 -8.83
CA HIS A 116 1.83 15.16 -7.48
C HIS A 116 1.00 14.28 -6.55
N VAL A 117 1.22 12.96 -6.60
CA VAL A 117 0.56 11.99 -5.73
C VAL A 117 0.91 12.28 -4.27
N GLN A 118 -0.12 12.37 -3.42
CA GLN A 118 0.02 12.56 -1.98
C GLN A 118 -0.02 11.23 -1.22
N VAL A 119 -0.79 10.27 -1.75
CA VAL A 119 -0.89 8.91 -1.22
C VAL A 119 -0.75 7.92 -2.38
N LEU A 120 0.29 7.09 -2.34
CA LEU A 120 0.48 6.00 -3.30
C LEU A 120 0.08 4.67 -2.65
N PHE A 121 -0.89 3.98 -3.23
CA PHE A 121 -1.17 2.60 -2.86
C PHE A 121 -0.38 1.65 -3.77
N VAL A 122 0.51 0.87 -3.15
CA VAL A 122 1.32 -0.15 -3.82
C VAL A 122 0.69 -1.52 -3.58
N GLY A 123 0.53 -2.32 -4.63
CA GLY A 123 -0.12 -3.63 -4.63
C GLY A 123 0.67 -4.67 -5.43
N LEU A 124 1.93 -4.88 -5.04
CA LEU A 124 2.85 -5.86 -5.67
C LEU A 124 2.93 -7.19 -4.92
N GLY A 125 2.39 -7.23 -3.71
CA GLY A 125 2.49 -8.35 -2.79
C GLY A 125 3.78 -8.36 -1.98
N CYS A 126 3.72 -9.01 -0.82
CA CYS A 126 4.87 -9.26 0.04
C CYS A 126 5.78 -10.32 -0.60
N PRO A 127 7.11 -10.15 -0.60
CA PRO A 127 7.88 -9.05 0.00
C PRO A 127 8.21 -7.91 -0.97
N LYS A 128 7.77 -7.99 -2.23
CA LYS A 128 8.18 -7.05 -3.30
C LYS A 128 7.68 -5.63 -3.08
N GLN A 129 6.59 -5.46 -2.32
CA GLN A 129 6.01 -4.15 -2.06
C GLN A 129 6.81 -3.33 -1.05
N GLU A 130 7.41 -3.97 -0.05
CA GLU A 130 8.17 -3.26 0.99
C GLU A 130 9.63 -3.03 0.58
N LYS A 131 10.17 -3.83 -0.34
CA LYS A 131 11.54 -3.70 -0.87
C LYS A 131 11.63 -2.66 -1.98
#